data_AF-A0AAU1BPU0-F1
#
_entry.id   AF-A0AAU1BPU0-F1
#
_cell.length_a   1.000
_cell.length_b   1.000
_cell.length_c   1.000
_cell.angle_alpha   90.00
_cell.angle_beta   90.00
_cell.angle_gamma   90.00
#
_symmetry.space_group_name_H-M   'P 1'
#
loop_
_entity.id
_entity.type
_entity.pdbx_description
1 polymer ?
#
loop_
_entity_poly.entity_id
_entity_poly.type
_entity_poly.pdbx_seq_one_letter_code
_entity_poly.pdbx_strand_id
1 'polypeptide(L)'
;MSTAARNRRAILRTRAAANRLASSCRRRPRSITTVAIAAGVDRDTAAGCANGLRSVAKRLGIAPAITARTRRTVCGGRAHQTHTVHRYTLRQVAQLVANYSPRRAEYRAAVVRIATLAASA
;
A
#
# COMPACT_ATOMS: atom_id res chain seq x y z
N MET A 1 30.38 -19.62 5.29
CA MET A 1 29.09 -19.66 4.57
C MET A 1 29.27 -19.03 3.19
N SER A 2 29.02 -19.75 2.10
CA SER A 2 29.30 -19.26 0.74
C SER A 2 28.36 -18.11 0.32
N THR A 3 28.83 -17.24 -0.59
CA THR A 3 28.06 -16.12 -1.15
C THR A 3 26.74 -16.59 -1.77
N ALA A 4 26.74 -17.75 -2.44
CA ALA A 4 25.53 -18.35 -3.01
C ALA A 4 24.49 -18.75 -1.94
N ALA A 5 24.92 -19.27 -0.79
CA ALA A 5 24.02 -19.58 0.32
C ALA A 5 23.44 -18.31 0.98
N ARG A 6 24.24 -17.23 1.06
CA ARG A 6 23.80 -15.91 1.55
C ARG A 6 22.74 -15.31 0.63
N ASN A 7 22.97 -15.34 -0.69
CA ASN A 7 22.03 -14.82 -1.69
C ASN A 7 20.70 -15.58 -1.68
N ARG A 8 20.74 -16.91 -1.63
CA ARG A 8 19.51 -17.73 -1.51
C ARG A 8 18.69 -17.37 -0.27
N ARG A 9 19.34 -17.23 0.90
CA ARG A 9 18.66 -16.82 2.14
C ARG A 9 18.06 -15.41 2.04
N ALA A 10 18.78 -14.48 1.41
CA ALA A 10 18.26 -13.12 1.18
C ALA A 10 17.00 -13.14 0.30
N ILE A 11 17.02 -13.87 -0.82
CA ILE A 11 15.87 -14.02 -1.72
C ILE A 11 14.66 -14.62 -0.99
N LEU A 12 14.87 -15.69 -0.21
CA LEU A 12 13.79 -16.32 0.56
C LEU A 12 13.18 -15.37 1.60
N ARG A 13 14.01 -14.58 2.29
CA ARG A 13 13.52 -13.57 3.25
C ARG A 13 12.68 -12.50 2.56
N THR A 14 13.12 -11.99 1.41
CA THR A 14 12.36 -11.01 0.63
C THR A 14 11.01 -11.57 0.18
N ARG A 15 10.98 -12.80 -0.36
CA ARG A 15 9.74 -13.48 -0.76
C ARG A 15 8.80 -13.69 0.42
N ALA A 16 9.32 -14.19 1.55
CA ALA A 16 8.52 -14.42 2.75
C ALA A 16 7.94 -13.11 3.30
N ALA A 17 8.71 -12.01 3.27
CA ALA A 17 8.23 -10.69 3.69
C ALA A 17 7.11 -10.16 2.78
N ALA A 18 7.26 -10.28 1.46
CA ALA A 18 6.23 -9.89 0.49
C ALA A 18 4.93 -10.69 0.69
N ASN A 19 5.02 -12.02 0.84
CA ASN A 19 3.87 -12.88 1.08
C ASN A 19 3.15 -12.55 2.39
N ARG A 20 3.91 -12.30 3.47
CA ARG A 20 3.34 -11.86 4.76
C ARG A 20 2.61 -10.52 4.64
N LEU A 21 3.15 -9.58 3.85
CA LEU A 21 2.53 -8.29 3.63
C LEU A 21 1.23 -8.40 2.84
N ALA A 22 1.23 -9.15 1.73
CA ALA A 22 0.03 -9.43 0.94
C ALA A 22 -1.05 -10.14 1.76
N SER A 23 -0.68 -11.20 2.50
CA SER A 23 -1.58 -11.88 3.43
C SER A 23 -2.14 -10.93 4.49
N SER A 24 -1.31 -10.03 5.02
CA SER A 24 -1.78 -9.03 5.97
C SER A 24 -2.78 -8.03 5.37
N CYS A 25 -2.74 -7.74 4.07
CA CYS A 25 -3.71 -6.85 3.42
C CYS A 25 -5.07 -7.53 3.25
N ARG A 26 -5.08 -8.85 3.06
CA ARG A 26 -6.33 -9.65 3.00
C ARG A 26 -7.02 -9.73 4.36
N ARG A 27 -6.26 -9.94 5.43
CA ARG A 27 -6.82 -10.15 6.78
C ARG A 27 -7.36 -8.89 7.46
N ARG A 28 -6.88 -7.70 7.11
CA ARG A 28 -7.28 -6.46 7.80
C ARG A 28 -7.10 -5.21 6.94
N PRO A 29 -7.88 -4.14 7.19
CA PRO A 29 -7.70 -2.87 6.49
C PRO A 29 -6.28 -2.32 6.62
N ARG A 30 -5.71 -1.85 5.51
CA ARG A 30 -4.37 -1.24 5.43
C ARG A 30 -4.45 0.10 4.70
N SER A 31 -3.41 0.93 4.84
CA SER A 31 -3.34 2.16 4.04
C SER A 31 -3.19 1.80 2.56
N ILE A 32 -3.70 2.65 1.67
CA ILE A 32 -3.63 2.42 0.21
C ILE A 32 -2.17 2.26 -0.24
N THR A 33 -1.25 3.07 0.32
CA THR A 33 0.20 2.95 0.07
C THR A 33 0.74 1.57 0.45
N THR A 34 0.32 1.01 1.60
CA THR A 34 0.74 -0.34 2.00
C THR A 34 0.19 -1.41 1.05
N VAL A 35 -1.05 -1.26 0.56
CA VAL A 35 -1.63 -2.17 -0.43
C VAL A 35 -0.86 -2.09 -1.76
N ALA A 36 -0.49 -0.88 -2.21
CA ALA A 36 0.32 -0.70 -3.42
C ALA A 36 1.72 -1.34 -3.30
N ILE A 37 2.41 -1.17 -2.17
CA ILE A 37 3.69 -1.84 -1.92
C ILE A 37 3.51 -3.37 -1.88
N ALA A 38 2.43 -3.86 -1.27
CA ALA A 38 2.11 -5.29 -1.26
C ALA A 38 1.85 -5.85 -2.68
N ALA A 39 1.33 -5.01 -3.58
CA ALA A 39 1.16 -5.32 -5.00
C ALA A 39 2.46 -5.19 -5.82
N GLY A 40 3.59 -4.90 -5.17
CA GLY A 40 4.90 -4.78 -5.83
C GLY A 40 5.10 -3.45 -6.57
N VAL A 41 4.39 -2.39 -6.17
CA VAL A 41 4.65 -1.02 -6.64
C VAL A 41 5.80 -0.43 -5.81
N ASP A 42 6.73 0.28 -6.45
CA ASP A 42 7.80 0.99 -5.74
C ASP A 42 7.25 2.08 -4.82
N ARG A 43 8.06 2.51 -3.85
CA ARG A 43 7.61 3.39 -2.77
C ARG A 43 7.08 4.74 -3.27
N ASP A 44 7.75 5.34 -4.24
CA ASP A 44 7.45 6.72 -4.69
C ASP A 44 6.21 6.71 -5.56
N THR A 45 6.11 5.76 -6.49
CA THR A 45 4.89 5.52 -7.28
C THR A 45 3.71 5.14 -6.38
N ALA A 46 3.93 4.31 -5.35
CA ALA A 46 2.89 3.92 -4.41
C ALA A 46 2.35 5.12 -3.61
N ALA A 47 3.21 6.05 -3.22
CA ALA A 47 2.80 7.27 -2.52
C ALA A 47 1.96 8.18 -3.43
N GLY A 48 2.43 8.43 -4.66
CA GLY A 48 1.72 9.23 -5.66
C GLY A 48 0.36 8.63 -6.04
N CYS A 49 0.33 7.34 -6.38
CA CYS A 49 -0.89 6.62 -6.71
C CYS A 49 -1.90 6.60 -5.55
N ALA A 50 -1.41 6.43 -4.31
CA ALA A 50 -2.28 6.46 -3.13
C ALA A 50 -2.95 7.82 -2.91
N ASN A 51 -2.27 8.94 -3.21
CA ASN A 51 -2.89 10.27 -3.16
C ASN A 51 -4.03 10.40 -4.17
N GLY A 52 -3.83 9.93 -5.41
CA GLY A 52 -4.89 9.89 -6.42
C GLY A 52 -6.10 9.06 -5.96
N LEU A 53 -5.86 7.87 -5.41
CA LEU A 53 -6.92 7.01 -4.90
C LEU A 53 -7.64 7.60 -3.68
N ARG A 54 -6.96 8.36 -2.80
CA ARG A 54 -7.63 9.10 -1.71
C ARG A 54 -8.54 10.19 -2.25
N SER A 55 -8.14 10.90 -3.30
CA SER A 55 -9.00 11.87 -3.99
C SER A 55 -10.23 11.20 -4.60
N VAL A 56 -10.06 10.01 -5.19
CA VAL A 56 -11.19 9.20 -5.67
C VAL A 56 -12.10 8.77 -4.51
N ALA A 57 -11.54 8.34 -3.38
CA ALA A 57 -12.32 7.97 -2.21
C ALA A 57 -13.18 9.13 -1.71
N LYS A 58 -12.60 10.34 -1.64
CA LYS A 58 -13.33 11.56 -1.30
C LYS A 58 -14.44 11.85 -2.30
N ARG A 59 -14.15 11.76 -3.60
CA ARG A 59 -15.13 12.01 -4.68
C ARG A 59 -16.31 11.02 -4.62
N LEU A 60 -16.05 9.76 -4.29
CA LEU A 60 -17.07 8.71 -4.21
C LEU A 60 -17.75 8.62 -2.83
N GLY A 61 -17.35 9.44 -1.85
CA GLY A 61 -17.88 9.35 -0.48
C GLY A 61 -17.51 8.05 0.26
N ILE A 62 -16.44 7.36 -0.15
CA ILE A 62 -16.03 6.09 0.47
C ILE A 62 -15.21 6.39 1.74
N ALA A 63 -15.85 6.19 2.89
CA ALA A 63 -15.20 6.31 4.19
C ALA A 63 -14.18 5.17 4.40
N PRO A 64 -13.03 5.46 5.05
CA PRO A 64 -12.07 4.42 5.40
C PRO A 64 -12.67 3.44 6.42
N ALA A 65 -12.42 2.15 6.24
CA ALA A 65 -12.87 1.13 7.19
C ALA A 65 -12.28 1.32 8.60
N ILE A 66 -11.03 1.78 8.70
CA ILE A 66 -10.39 2.09 9.98
C ILE A 66 -9.62 3.40 9.87
N THR A 67 -9.75 4.25 10.88
CA THR A 67 -8.89 5.42 11.07
C THR A 67 -8.01 5.19 12.30
N ALA A 68 -6.70 5.24 12.10
CA ALA A 68 -5.72 5.05 13.17
C ALA A 68 -4.90 6.33 13.38
N ARG A 69 -4.44 6.58 14.60
CA ARG A 69 -3.46 7.64 14.88
C ARG A 69 -2.07 7.03 15.03
N THR A 70 -1.06 7.65 14.43
CA THR A 70 0.34 7.23 14.52
C THR A 70 1.17 8.44 14.92
N ARG A 71 2.06 8.27 15.89
CA ARG A 71 3.03 9.28 16.27
C ARG A 71 4.28 9.10 15.42
N ARG A 72 4.71 10.16 14.73
CA ARG A 72 6.00 10.18 14.03
C ARG A 72 6.92 11.18 14.69
N THR A 73 8.17 10.78 14.87
CA THR A 73 9.26 11.69 15.25
C THR A 73 9.51 12.61 14.07
N VAL A 74 9.42 13.92 14.29
CA VAL A 74 9.71 14.94 13.27
C VAL A 74 11.12 15.49 13.53
N CYS A 75 11.95 15.55 12.50
CA CYS A 75 13.30 16.12 12.53
C CYS A 75 14.23 15.57 13.63
N GLY A 76 14.09 14.29 14.00
CA GLY A 76 14.97 13.63 14.99
C GLY A 76 14.84 14.13 16.44
N GLY A 77 13.90 15.05 16.72
CA GLY A 77 13.69 15.61 18.06
C GLY A 77 12.69 14.85 18.93
N ARG A 78 12.43 15.35 20.15
CA ARG A 78 11.39 14.82 21.07
C ARG A 78 9.95 15.19 20.66
N ALA A 79 9.78 16.01 19.63
CA ALA A 79 8.47 16.39 19.13
C ALA A 79 7.85 15.26 18.31
N HIS A 80 6.72 14.73 18.81
CA HIS A 80 5.92 13.74 18.11
C HIS A 80 4.74 14.41 17.42
N GLN A 81 4.66 14.33 16.10
CA GLN A 81 3.46 14.73 15.38
C GLN A 81 2.51 13.54 15.26
N THR A 82 1.26 13.75 15.67
CA THR A 82 0.20 12.75 15.51
C THR A 82 -0.36 12.85 14.09
N HIS A 83 -0.21 11.78 13.32
CA HIS A 83 -0.78 11.65 11.98
C HIS A 83 -1.95 10.68 12.01
N THR A 84 -3.02 11.10 11.37
CA THR A 84 -4.17 10.23 11.09
C THR A 84 -3.88 9.40 9.84
N VAL A 85 -4.06 8.08 9.95
CA VAL A 85 -3.87 7.10 8.89
C VAL A 85 -5.20 6.45 8.57
N HIS A 86 -5.69 6.71 7.38
CA HIS A 86 -6.88 6.06 6.82
C HIS A 86 -6.51 4.70 6.23
N ARG A 87 -7.25 3.67 6.63
CA ARG A 87 -7.06 2.28 6.21
C ARG A 87 -8.33 1.79 5.53
N TYR A 88 -8.15 1.10 4.42
CA TYR A 88 -9.20 0.61 3.55
C TYR A 88 -9.12 -0.92 3.46
N THR A 89 -10.27 -1.58 3.32
CA THR A 89 -10.31 -3.00 2.95
C THR A 89 -9.88 -3.19 1.49
N LEU A 90 -9.48 -4.39 1.10
CA LEU A 90 -9.18 -4.67 -0.32
C LEU A 90 -10.40 -4.46 -1.21
N ARG A 91 -11.62 -4.77 -0.74
CA ARG A 91 -12.86 -4.46 -1.46
C ARG A 91 -13.04 -2.96 -1.72
N GLN A 92 -12.80 -2.13 -0.71
CA GLN A 92 -12.82 -0.66 -0.90
C GLN A 92 -11.75 -0.23 -1.90
N VAL A 93 -10.52 -0.76 -1.79
CA VAL A 93 -9.44 -0.43 -2.73
C VAL A 93 -9.79 -0.85 -4.17
N ALA A 94 -10.41 -2.01 -4.37
CA ALA A 94 -10.89 -2.45 -5.69
C ALA A 94 -11.90 -1.45 -6.28
N GLN A 95 -12.86 -0.98 -5.47
CA GLN A 95 -13.82 0.05 -5.88
C GLN A 95 -13.13 1.37 -6.25
N LEU A 96 -12.12 1.78 -5.48
CA LEU A 96 -11.34 3.00 -5.79
C LEU A 96 -10.58 2.87 -7.09
N VAL A 97 -9.92 1.73 -7.31
CA VAL A 97 -9.16 1.42 -8.51
C VAL A 97 -10.06 1.42 -9.76
N ALA A 98 -11.24 0.81 -9.68
CA ALA A 98 -12.20 0.78 -10.78
C ALA A 98 -12.64 2.19 -11.25
N ASN A 99 -12.52 3.20 -10.37
CA ASN A 99 -12.91 4.58 -10.64
C ASN A 99 -11.71 5.54 -10.84
N TYR A 100 -10.49 5.01 -10.88
CA TYR A 100 -9.27 5.81 -11.00
C TYR A 100 -8.65 5.68 -12.39
N SER A 101 -8.64 6.79 -13.13
CA SER A 101 -8.10 6.86 -14.50
C SER A 101 -6.86 7.77 -14.57
N PRO A 102 -5.68 7.32 -14.12
CA PRO A 102 -4.48 8.15 -14.16
C PRO A 102 -3.99 8.41 -15.59
N ARG A 103 -3.42 9.60 -15.80
CA ARG A 103 -2.79 9.98 -17.08
C ARG A 103 -1.37 9.42 -17.23
N ARG A 104 -0.58 9.40 -16.16
CA ARG A 104 0.81 8.92 -16.19
C ARG A 104 0.88 7.40 -16.30
N ALA A 105 1.78 6.90 -17.17
CA ALA A 105 1.94 5.48 -17.44
C ALA A 105 2.32 4.66 -16.19
N GLU A 106 3.22 5.18 -15.35
CA GLU A 106 3.63 4.53 -14.10
C GLU A 106 2.43 4.26 -13.17
N TYR A 107 1.50 5.21 -13.08
CA TYR A 107 0.31 5.07 -12.24
C TYR A 107 -0.70 4.11 -12.87
N ARG A 108 -0.82 4.06 -14.20
CA ARG A 108 -1.63 3.03 -14.88
C ARG A 108 -1.12 1.63 -14.56
N ALA A 109 0.20 1.43 -14.68
CA ALA A 109 0.81 0.14 -14.34
C ALA A 109 0.61 -0.21 -12.85
N ALA A 110 0.76 0.77 -11.95
CA ALA A 110 0.50 0.58 -10.53
C ALA A 110 -0.96 0.17 -10.26
N VAL A 111 -1.93 0.82 -10.91
CA VAL A 111 -3.35 0.51 -10.78
C VAL A 111 -3.66 -0.93 -11.18
N VAL A 112 -3.07 -1.42 -12.28
CA VAL A 112 -3.23 -2.82 -12.71
C VAL A 112 -2.72 -3.78 -11.62
N ARG A 113 -1.53 -3.54 -11.08
CA ARG A 113 -0.97 -4.38 -10.00
C ARG A 113 -1.84 -4.35 -8.75
N ILE A 114 -2.32 -3.18 -8.35
CA ILE A 114 -3.20 -3.01 -7.18
C ILE A 114 -4.53 -3.74 -7.42
N ALA A 115 -5.13 -3.63 -8.61
CA ALA A 115 -6.34 -4.35 -8.99
C ALA A 115 -6.16 -5.86 -8.85
N THR A 116 -5.05 -6.42 -9.35
CA THR A 116 -4.76 -7.85 -9.24
C THR A 116 -4.72 -8.32 -7.78
N LEU A 117 -4.04 -7.57 -6.90
CA LEU A 117 -3.98 -7.90 -5.47
C LEU A 117 -5.36 -7.77 -4.81
N ALA A 118 -6.10 -6.72 -5.14
CA ALA A 118 -7.41 -6.43 -4.55
C ALA A 118 -8.51 -7.40 -5.03
N ALA A 119 -8.38 -7.98 -6.22
CA ALA A 119 -9.25 -9.03 -6.73
C ALA A 119 -9.02 -10.40 -6.05
N SER A 120 -7.87 -10.57 -5.38
CA SER A 120 -7.53 -11.79 -4.62
C SER A 120 -8.04 -11.75 -3.17
N ALA A 121 -9.04 -10.92 -2.89
CA ALA A 121 -9.54 -10.60 -1.55
C ALA A 121 -10.82 -11.35 -1.21
#